data_AF-A0AA35SPJ0-F1
#
_entry.id   AF-A0AA35SPJ0-F1
#
_cell.length_a   1.000
_cell.length_b   1.000
_cell.length_c   1.000
_cell.angle_alpha   90.00
_cell.angle_beta   90.00
_cell.angle_gamma   90.00
#
_symmetry.space_group_name_H-M   'P 1'
#
loop_
_entity.id
_entity.type
_entity.pdbx_description
1 polymer ?
#
loop_
_entity_poly.entity_id
_entity_poly.type
_entity_poly.pdbx_seq_one_letter_code
_entity_poly.pdbx_strand_id
1 'polypeptide(L)'
;MAGRDGWPSPDVFQLLQAGDVEKLWGCRPGKLRPFLPYLVRMALSPSSLLLSHSQTTETCARDRKLVLSVIAAIPEANSVHSYLQMDFPELRSDAVKERQLLRKLGPAEERPAAQSVLATSMQFGMAIEFERSDHVRRMRLFLSEMLRVMSKVWTQCSFS
;
A
#
# COMPACT_ATOMS: atom_id res chain seq x y z
N MET A 1 14.55 -0.16 -27.88
CA MET A 1 15.13 -0.88 -26.72
C MET A 1 14.60 -0.24 -25.45
N ALA A 2 13.44 -0.68 -24.96
CA ALA A 2 12.85 -0.19 -23.72
C ALA A 2 13.61 -0.81 -22.54
N GLY A 3 14.42 0.01 -21.86
CA GLY A 3 15.31 -0.42 -20.78
C GLY A 3 14.54 -0.98 -19.59
N ARG A 4 15.22 -1.81 -18.79
CA ARG A 4 14.76 -2.49 -17.56
C ARG A 4 14.40 -1.52 -16.41
N ASP A 5 13.70 -0.43 -16.69
CA ASP A 5 13.41 0.66 -15.75
C ASP A 5 12.29 0.33 -14.74
N GLY A 6 11.79 -0.90 -14.70
CA GLY A 6 10.78 -1.37 -13.74
C GLY A 6 11.24 -2.52 -12.84
N TRP A 7 12.48 -3.01 -13.00
CA TRP A 7 13.00 -4.15 -12.25
C TRP A 7 13.98 -3.69 -11.17
N PRO A 8 14.01 -4.38 -10.01
CA PRO A 8 14.98 -4.07 -8.96
C PRO A 8 16.41 -4.24 -9.50
N SER A 9 17.18 -3.16 -9.45
CA SER A 9 18.58 -3.11 -9.90
C SER A 9 19.50 -3.47 -8.72
N PRO A 10 20.44 -4.42 -8.88
CA PRO A 10 21.39 -4.78 -7.83
C PRO A 10 22.20 -3.57 -7.33
N ASP A 11 22.64 -2.70 -8.24
CA ASP A 11 23.38 -1.48 -7.90
C ASP A 11 22.61 -0.58 -6.94
N VAL A 12 21.32 -0.35 -7.21
CA VAL A 12 20.46 0.48 -6.36
C VAL A 12 20.26 -0.17 -5.01
N PHE A 13 20.10 -1.50 -4.97
CA PHE A 13 19.99 -2.23 -3.73
C PHE A 13 21.25 -2.13 -2.86
N GLN A 14 22.44 -2.21 -3.48
CA GLN A 14 23.72 -2.02 -2.78
C GLN A 14 23.86 -0.60 -2.21
N LEU A 15 23.47 0.42 -2.97
CA LEU A 15 23.47 1.80 -2.50
C LEU A 15 22.51 2.01 -1.31
N LEU A 16 21.32 1.39 -1.36
CA LEU A 16 20.36 1.41 -0.26
C LEU A 16 20.91 0.70 0.99
N GLN A 17 21.56 -0.45 0.83
CA GLN A 17 22.20 -1.16 1.95
C GLN A 17 23.36 -0.38 2.56
N ALA A 18 24.16 0.30 1.72
CA ALA A 18 25.27 1.12 2.16
C ALA A 18 24.83 2.44 2.82
N GLY A 19 23.56 2.83 2.66
CA GLY A 19 23.07 4.14 3.11
C GLY A 19 23.69 5.30 2.34
N ASP A 20 24.21 5.06 1.13
CA ASP A 20 24.80 6.09 0.26
C ASP A 20 23.67 6.80 -0.50
N VAL A 21 23.00 7.69 0.23
CA VAL A 21 21.85 8.40 -0.28
C VAL A 21 22.29 9.37 -1.41
N GLU A 22 23.53 9.88 -1.37
CA GLU A 22 24.20 10.67 -2.44
C GLU A 22 24.17 10.03 -3.81
N LYS A 23 24.71 8.82 -3.90
CA LYS A 23 24.72 8.09 -5.18
C LYS A 23 23.33 7.60 -5.56
N LEU A 24 22.46 7.35 -4.58
CA LEU A 24 21.07 6.98 -4.84
C LEU A 24 20.32 8.10 -5.59
N TRP A 25 20.63 9.38 -5.32
CA TRP A 25 20.01 10.53 -6.00
C TRP A 25 20.44 10.70 -7.45
N GLY A 26 21.59 10.15 -7.85
CA GLY A 26 22.02 10.11 -9.25
C GLY A 26 21.27 9.08 -10.11
N CYS A 27 20.47 8.21 -9.49
CA CYS A 27 19.74 7.17 -10.20
C CYS A 27 18.50 7.70 -10.91
N ARG A 28 18.20 7.15 -12.09
CA ARG A 28 16.96 7.49 -12.83
C ARG A 28 15.72 7.08 -12.01
N PRO A 29 14.64 7.87 -12.05
CA PRO A 29 13.40 7.58 -11.30
C PRO A 29 12.85 6.17 -11.55
N GLY A 30 12.93 5.66 -12.80
CA GLY A 30 12.50 4.30 -13.14
C GLY A 30 13.17 3.24 -12.26
N LYS A 31 14.50 3.29 -12.12
CA LYS A 31 15.25 2.36 -11.28
C LYS A 31 14.90 2.43 -9.79
N LEU A 32 14.36 3.57 -9.33
CA LEU A 32 13.97 3.79 -7.94
C LEU A 32 12.55 3.32 -7.63
N ARG A 33 11.67 3.22 -8.65
CA ARG A 33 10.27 2.78 -8.48
C ARG A 33 10.11 1.45 -7.73
N PRO A 34 10.89 0.39 -8.00
CA PRO A 34 10.78 -0.87 -7.26
C PRO A 34 11.09 -0.73 -5.75
N PHE A 35 11.87 0.29 -5.38
CA PHE A 35 12.31 0.52 -4.01
C PHE A 35 11.50 1.64 -3.32
N LEU A 36 10.49 2.19 -4.00
CA LEU A 36 9.66 3.28 -3.49
C LEU A 36 9.00 2.97 -2.14
N PRO A 37 8.50 1.75 -1.85
CA PRO A 37 7.98 1.44 -0.52
C PRO A 37 9.01 1.61 0.59
N TYR A 38 10.27 1.23 0.32
CA TYR A 38 11.37 1.39 1.27
C TYR A 38 11.73 2.87 1.45
N LEU A 39 11.86 3.63 0.35
CA LEU A 39 12.16 5.06 0.37
C LEU A 39 11.11 5.87 1.14
N VAL A 40 9.83 5.61 0.86
CA VAL A 40 8.73 6.25 1.57
C VAL A 40 8.75 5.89 3.05
N ARG A 41 9.04 4.63 3.39
CA ARG A 41 9.17 4.22 4.79
C ARG A 41 10.36 4.89 5.49
N MET A 42 11.49 5.09 4.81
CA MET A 42 12.61 5.87 5.35
C MET A 42 12.23 7.33 5.62
N ALA A 43 11.45 7.96 4.73
CA ALA A 43 10.99 9.34 4.93
C ALA A 43 10.00 9.49 6.09
N LEU A 44 9.15 8.49 6.29
CA LEU A 44 8.15 8.43 7.36
C LEU A 44 8.74 8.05 8.72
N SER A 45 9.77 7.19 8.74
CA SER A 45 10.41 6.70 9.95
C SER A 45 11.88 7.18 10.04
N PRO A 46 12.16 8.29 10.74
CA PRO A 46 13.52 8.85 10.83
C PRO A 46 14.54 7.86 11.42
N SER A 47 14.08 6.86 12.18
CA SER A 47 14.91 5.76 12.70
C SER A 47 15.62 4.95 11.61
N SER A 48 15.09 4.87 10.38
CA SER A 48 15.72 4.09 9.32
C SER A 48 16.90 4.79 8.66
N LEU A 49 16.97 6.13 8.71
CA LEU A 49 18.10 6.92 8.23
C LEU A 49 19.23 7.02 9.27
N LEU A 50 18.93 6.70 10.53
CA LEU A 50 19.88 6.68 11.65
C LEU A 50 20.66 5.37 11.79
N LEU A 51 20.39 4.37 10.95
CA LEU A 51 21.06 3.06 10.99
C LEU A 51 22.49 3.08 10.44
N SER A 52 22.89 4.10 9.67
CA SER A 52 24.31 4.35 9.41
C SER A 52 24.90 5.02 10.64
N HIS A 53 25.67 4.24 11.41
CA HIS A 53 26.11 4.43 12.80
C HIS A 53 27.00 5.67 13.10
N SER A 54 26.91 6.76 12.34
CA SER A 54 27.85 7.90 12.42
C SER A 54 27.27 9.25 11.94
N GLN A 55 25.98 9.35 11.63
CA GLN A 55 25.43 10.58 11.06
C GLN A 55 25.02 11.58 12.17
N THR A 56 25.44 12.84 12.01
CA THR A 56 25.00 13.98 12.82
C THR A 56 23.51 14.30 12.58
N THR A 57 22.89 15.08 13.46
CA THR A 57 21.50 15.54 13.28
C THR A 57 21.29 16.32 11.98
N GLU A 58 22.30 17.07 11.54
CA GLU A 58 22.27 17.86 10.30
C GLU A 58 22.34 17.02 9.02
N THR A 59 23.18 15.97 9.01
CA THR A 59 23.29 15.05 7.89
C THR A 59 22.00 14.24 7.72
N CYS A 60 21.43 13.75 8.83
CA CYS A 60 20.12 13.10 8.82
C CYS A 60 18.99 14.01 8.28
N ALA A 61 18.99 15.30 8.66
CA ALA A 61 18.02 16.26 8.16
C ALA A 61 18.18 16.52 6.64
N ARG A 62 19.42 16.57 6.14
CA ARG A 62 19.72 16.71 4.71
C ARG A 62 19.27 15.48 3.92
N ASP A 63 19.64 14.29 4.37
CA ASP A 63 19.30 13.04 3.68
C ASP A 63 17.79 12.84 3.62
N ARG A 64 17.08 13.16 4.71
CA ARG A 64 15.62 13.13 4.74
C ARG A 64 15.01 14.07 3.70
N LYS A 65 15.51 15.30 3.57
CA LYS A 65 15.03 16.25 2.55
C LYS A 65 15.23 15.70 1.14
N LEU A 66 16.35 15.04 0.89
CA LEU A 66 16.66 14.50 -0.43
C LEU A 66 15.80 13.27 -0.74
N VAL A 67 15.56 12.37 0.21
CA VAL A 67 14.59 11.27 0.06
C VAL A 67 13.18 11.81 -0.22
N LEU A 68 12.73 12.83 0.52
CA LEU A 68 11.43 13.48 0.28
C LEU A 68 11.34 14.12 -1.12
N SER A 69 12.42 14.72 -1.61
CA SER A 69 12.46 15.30 -2.96
C SER A 69 12.29 14.25 -4.06
N VAL A 70 12.88 13.06 -3.89
CA VAL A 70 12.74 11.93 -4.82
C VAL A 70 11.32 11.38 -4.82
N ILE A 71 10.74 11.20 -3.63
CA ILE A 71 9.36 10.75 -3.46
C ILE A 71 8.42 11.75 -4.16
N ALA A 72 8.63 13.05 -3.98
CA ALA A 72 7.81 14.08 -4.61
C ALA A 72 7.91 14.08 -6.14
N ALA A 73 9.04 13.65 -6.70
CA ALA A 73 9.25 13.57 -8.15
C ALA A 73 8.63 12.31 -8.81
N ILE A 74 8.20 11.31 -8.02
CA ILE A 74 7.62 10.06 -8.51
C ILE A 74 6.11 10.06 -8.21
N PRO A 75 5.24 10.20 -9.22
CA PRO A 75 3.78 10.30 -9.00
C PRO A 75 3.20 9.14 -8.19
N GLU A 76 3.71 7.92 -8.42
CA GLU A 76 3.26 6.70 -7.74
C GLU A 76 3.59 6.69 -6.23
N ALA A 77 4.53 7.53 -5.79
CA ALA A 77 4.98 7.57 -4.41
C ALA A 77 3.88 8.06 -3.46
N ASN A 78 3.00 8.92 -3.95
CA ASN A 78 1.85 9.42 -3.18
C ASN A 78 0.89 8.27 -2.85
N SER A 79 0.59 7.41 -3.82
CA SER A 79 -0.25 6.24 -3.58
C SER A 79 0.42 5.27 -2.61
N VAL A 80 1.73 4.99 -2.78
CA VAL A 80 2.50 4.15 -1.86
C VAL A 80 2.51 4.74 -0.44
N HIS A 81 2.69 6.06 -0.32
CA HIS A 81 2.64 6.78 0.95
C HIS A 81 1.28 6.65 1.63
N SER A 82 0.19 6.84 0.90
CA SER A 82 -1.16 6.63 1.43
C SER A 82 -1.37 5.19 1.92
N TYR A 83 -0.89 4.17 1.18
CA TYR A 83 -1.02 2.78 1.61
C TYR A 83 -0.16 2.45 2.84
N LEU A 84 1.06 3.02 2.94
CA LEU A 84 1.94 2.79 4.09
C LEU A 84 1.46 3.48 5.37
N GLN A 85 0.64 4.51 5.25
CA GLN A 85 0.02 5.23 6.38
C GLN A 85 -1.31 4.62 6.84
N MET A 86 -1.83 3.61 6.15
CA MET A 86 -3.08 2.96 6.57
C MET A 86 -2.94 2.26 7.92
N ASP A 87 -3.99 2.38 8.74
CA ASP A 87 -4.17 1.55 9.93
C ASP A 87 -4.59 0.13 9.51
N PHE A 88 -3.59 -0.71 9.24
CA PHE A 88 -3.81 -2.12 8.93
C PHE A 88 -4.47 -2.89 10.08
N PRO A 89 -4.14 -2.65 11.37
CA PRO A 89 -4.88 -3.24 12.49
C PRO A 89 -6.39 -2.98 12.44
N GLU A 90 -6.82 -1.73 12.22
CA GLU A 90 -8.24 -1.37 12.09
C GLU A 90 -8.87 -2.06 10.88
N LEU A 91 -8.22 -1.96 9.71
CA LEU A 91 -8.70 -2.59 8.47
C LEU A 91 -8.86 -4.12 8.62
N ARG A 92 -7.92 -4.77 9.32
CA ARG A 92 -7.97 -6.19 9.63
C ARG A 92 -9.13 -6.52 10.55
N SER A 93 -9.36 -5.70 11.59
CA SER A 93 -10.50 -5.86 12.50
C SER A 93 -11.82 -5.84 11.72
N ASP A 94 -11.97 -4.90 10.81
CA ASP A 94 -13.17 -4.79 9.98
C ASP A 94 -13.32 -5.94 9.00
N ALA A 95 -12.24 -6.42 8.39
CA ALA A 95 -12.26 -7.60 7.54
C ALA A 95 -12.65 -8.88 8.31
N VAL A 96 -12.21 -9.02 9.56
CA VAL A 96 -12.61 -10.14 10.42
C VAL A 96 -14.10 -10.07 10.74
N LYS A 97 -14.63 -8.90 11.09
CA LYS A 97 -16.07 -8.69 11.34
C LYS A 97 -16.88 -9.01 10.09
N GLU A 98 -16.48 -8.49 8.93
CA GLU A 98 -17.14 -8.76 7.65
C GLU A 98 -17.20 -10.27 7.37
N ARG A 99 -16.08 -10.96 7.51
CA ARG A 99 -16.02 -12.41 7.32
C ARG A 99 -16.91 -13.17 8.30
N GLN A 100 -16.97 -12.75 9.56
CA GLN A 100 -17.89 -13.36 10.55
C GLN A 100 -19.36 -13.12 10.17
N LEU A 101 -19.70 -11.93 9.68
CA LEU A 101 -21.05 -11.63 9.20
C LEU A 101 -21.43 -12.50 8.01
N LEU A 102 -20.52 -12.68 7.04
CA LEU A 102 -20.74 -13.54 5.88
C LEU A 102 -21.01 -15.01 6.29
N ARG A 103 -20.31 -15.53 7.31
CA ARG A 103 -20.57 -16.88 7.82
C ARG A 103 -21.93 -17.03 8.51
N LYS A 104 -22.40 -15.99 9.20
CA LYS A 104 -23.67 -16.04 9.95
C LYS A 104 -24.90 -15.97 9.06
N LEU A 105 -24.81 -15.28 7.92
CA LEU A 105 -25.97 -14.88 7.13
C LEU A 105 -26.19 -15.70 5.85
N GLY A 106 -25.34 -16.69 5.57
CA GLY A 106 -25.52 -17.59 4.42
C GLY A 106 -25.16 -16.94 3.07
N PRO A 107 -25.48 -17.61 1.93
CA PRO A 107 -25.06 -17.18 0.60
C PRO A 107 -25.65 -15.81 0.23
N ALA A 108 -24.80 -14.98 -0.36
CA ALA A 108 -24.90 -13.52 -0.38
C ALA A 108 -25.75 -12.90 -1.51
N GLU A 109 -26.72 -13.61 -2.10
CA GLU A 109 -27.43 -13.10 -3.29
C GLU A 109 -28.35 -11.91 -3.01
N GLU A 110 -28.82 -11.73 -1.77
CA GLU A 110 -29.82 -10.72 -1.44
C GLU A 110 -29.35 -9.67 -0.42
N ARG A 111 -28.02 -9.48 -0.28
CA ARG A 111 -27.53 -8.54 0.73
C ARG A 111 -27.33 -7.13 0.16
N PRO A 112 -28.06 -6.11 0.64
CA PRO A 112 -27.74 -4.74 0.29
C PRO A 112 -26.36 -4.36 0.85
N ALA A 113 -25.55 -3.66 0.05
CA ALA A 113 -24.23 -3.16 0.44
C ALA A 113 -24.23 -2.38 1.77
N ALA A 114 -25.38 -1.84 2.16
CA ALA A 114 -25.63 -1.17 3.44
C ALA A 114 -25.35 -2.00 4.71
N GLN A 115 -25.30 -3.34 4.62
CA GLN A 115 -24.97 -4.21 5.77
C GLN A 115 -23.49 -4.65 5.83
N SER A 116 -22.67 -4.23 4.86
CA SER A 116 -21.24 -4.50 4.87
C SER A 116 -20.52 -3.52 5.79
N VAL A 117 -19.63 -4.02 6.64
CA VAL A 117 -18.75 -3.19 7.48
C VAL A 117 -17.70 -2.50 6.60
N LEU A 118 -17.31 -3.13 5.49
CA LEU A 118 -16.29 -2.64 4.57
C LEU A 118 -16.85 -1.75 3.45
N ALA A 119 -18.13 -1.90 3.11
CA ALA A 119 -18.80 -1.16 2.04
C ALA A 119 -20.01 -0.34 2.53
N THR A 120 -19.95 0.16 3.77
CA THR A 120 -20.99 1.02 4.36
C THR A 120 -21.29 2.22 3.47
N SER A 121 -22.57 2.62 3.38
CA SER A 121 -23.04 3.83 2.70
C SER A 121 -22.68 3.96 1.21
N MET A 122 -22.70 2.85 0.45
CA MET A 122 -22.65 2.94 -1.02
C MET A 122 -23.94 3.57 -1.56
N GLN A 123 -23.81 4.70 -2.25
CA GLN A 123 -24.92 5.36 -2.94
C GLN A 123 -24.95 4.95 -4.42
N PHE A 124 -23.78 4.71 -5.00
CA PHE A 124 -23.62 4.27 -6.38
C PHE A 124 -23.16 2.81 -6.45
N GLY A 125 -23.16 2.26 -7.68
CA GLY A 125 -22.56 0.95 -7.92
C GLY A 125 -21.09 0.91 -7.52
N MET A 126 -20.62 -0.25 -7.08
CA MET A 126 -19.28 -0.43 -6.50
C MET A 126 -18.13 0.09 -7.35
N ALA A 127 -18.20 -0.10 -8.68
CA ALA A 127 -17.16 0.37 -9.60
C ALA A 127 -16.99 1.90 -9.52
N ILE A 128 -18.10 2.64 -9.50
CA ILE A 128 -18.11 4.11 -9.42
C ILE A 128 -17.61 4.58 -8.05
N GLU A 129 -18.06 3.92 -6.97
CA GLU A 129 -17.60 4.21 -5.60
C GLU A 129 -16.08 3.99 -5.49
N PHE A 130 -15.54 2.93 -6.09
CA PHE A 130 -14.11 2.63 -6.08
C PHE A 130 -13.28 3.71 -6.80
N GLU A 131 -13.72 4.15 -7.97
CA GLU A 131 -13.01 5.18 -8.75
C GLU A 131 -12.92 6.51 -7.99
N ARG A 132 -13.99 6.89 -7.29
CA ARG A 132 -14.09 8.16 -6.55
C ARG A 132 -13.47 8.12 -5.15
N SER A 133 -13.16 6.93 -4.66
CA SER A 133 -12.66 6.71 -3.30
C SER A 133 -11.16 7.00 -3.17
N ASP A 134 -10.76 7.38 -1.96
CA ASP A 134 -9.37 7.44 -1.55
C ASP A 134 -8.77 6.03 -1.40
N HIS A 135 -7.45 5.96 -1.21
CA HIS A 135 -6.72 4.69 -1.14
C HIS A 135 -7.22 3.75 -0.03
N VAL A 136 -7.62 4.29 1.12
CA VAL A 136 -8.09 3.49 2.26
C VAL A 136 -9.45 2.88 1.94
N ARG A 137 -10.38 3.70 1.45
CA ARG A 137 -11.70 3.24 1.05
C ARG A 137 -11.63 2.25 -0.11
N ARG A 138 -10.79 2.49 -1.12
CA ARG A 138 -10.55 1.52 -2.21
C ARG A 138 -10.14 0.15 -1.67
N MET A 139 -9.24 0.10 -0.68
CA MET A 139 -8.83 -1.16 -0.05
C MET A 139 -9.98 -1.84 0.69
N ARG A 140 -10.80 -1.08 1.44
CA ARG A 140 -11.99 -1.61 2.11
C ARG A 140 -12.97 -2.21 1.09
N LEU A 141 -13.24 -1.51 -0.01
CA LEU A 141 -14.12 -1.98 -1.08
C LEU A 141 -13.59 -3.26 -1.76
N PHE A 142 -12.30 -3.28 -2.08
CA PHE A 142 -11.65 -4.46 -2.63
C PHE A 142 -11.78 -5.69 -1.70
N LEU A 143 -11.52 -5.50 -0.40
CA LEU A 143 -11.64 -6.57 0.59
C LEU A 143 -13.09 -7.06 0.74
N SER A 144 -14.09 -6.17 0.66
CA SER A 144 -15.51 -6.55 0.69
C SER A 144 -15.83 -7.55 -0.43
N GLU A 145 -15.41 -7.26 -1.66
CA GLU A 145 -15.61 -8.18 -2.79
C GLU A 145 -14.79 -9.45 -2.69
N MET A 146 -13.52 -9.33 -2.34
CA MET A 146 -12.65 -10.50 -2.23
C MET A 146 -13.23 -11.50 -1.21
N LEU A 147 -13.68 -11.01 -0.04
CA LEU A 147 -14.31 -11.85 0.98
C LEU A 147 -15.65 -12.43 0.52
N ARG A 148 -16.45 -11.66 -0.23
CA ARG A 148 -17.71 -12.13 -0.83
C ARG A 148 -17.46 -13.27 -1.83
N VAL A 149 -16.51 -13.10 -2.75
CA VAL A 149 -16.11 -14.12 -3.73
C VAL A 149 -15.57 -15.36 -3.02
N MET A 150 -14.67 -15.19 -2.05
CA MET A 150 -14.14 -16.30 -1.26
C MET A 150 -15.25 -17.07 -0.55
N SER A 151 -16.23 -16.38 0.04
CA SER A 151 -17.38 -17.02 0.69
C SER A 151 -18.19 -17.87 -0.29
N LYS A 152 -18.43 -17.37 -1.52
CA LYS A 152 -19.15 -18.12 -2.56
C LYS A 152 -18.39 -19.37 -2.99
N VAL A 153 -17.09 -19.24 -3.28
CA VAL A 153 -16.23 -20.37 -3.67
C VAL A 153 -16.20 -21.44 -2.58
N TRP A 154 -16.03 -21.04 -1.31
CA TRP A 154 -16.05 -21.97 -0.18
C TRP A 154 -17.38 -22.73 -0.05
N THR A 155 -18.52 -22.02 -0.22
CA THR A 155 -19.82 -22.69 -0.20
C THR A 155 -19.99 -23.67 -1.37
N GLN A 156 -19.53 -23.34 -2.58
CA GLN A 156 -19.68 -24.23 -3.74
C GLN A 156 -18.81 -25.49 -3.63
N CYS A 157 -17.56 -25.37 -3.15
CA CYS A 157 -16.67 -26.52 -2.97
C CYS A 157 -17.06 -27.43 -1.79
N SER A 158 -17.89 -26.97 -0.86
CA SER A 158 -18.35 -27.80 0.28
C SER A 158 -19.52 -28.73 -0.08
N PHE A 159 -20.08 -28.59 -1.30
CA PHE A 159 -21.19 -29.39 -1.82
C PHE A 159 -20.82 -30.25 -3.04
N SER A 160 -19.53 -30.45 -3.31
CA SER A 160 -18.99 -31.44 -4.26
C SER A 160 -18.17 -32.48 -3.51
#